data_AF-A0A940CWQ7-F1
#
_entry.id   AF-A0A940CWQ7-F1
#
_cell.length_a   1.000
_cell.length_b   1.000
_cell.length_c   1.000
_cell.angle_alpha   90.00
_cell.angle_beta   90.00
_cell.angle_gamma   90.00
#
_symmetry.space_group_name_H-M   'P 1'
#
loop_
_entity.id
_entity.type
_entity.pdbx_description
1 polymer ?
#
loop_
_entity_poly.entity_id
_entity_poly.type
_entity_poly.pdbx_seq_one_letter_code
_entity_poly.pdbx_strand_id
1 'polypeptide(L)'
;MEDLEEAIKQVLLSEKPMFETLWDSLTANQKMVLKSVAFEVSPYDLEISAGSVKSALDKLRKIDVIEKVDKRYKIIDPFFARWLKNL
;
A
#
# COMPACT_ATOMS: atom_id res chain seq x y z
N MET A 1 1.67 11.12 24.93
CA MET A 1 0.92 10.39 23.89
C MET A 1 0.32 11.34 22.86
N GLU A 2 -0.25 12.49 23.27
CA GLU A 2 -0.74 13.53 22.34
C GLU A 2 0.34 14.01 21.36
N ASP A 3 1.57 14.25 21.82
CA ASP A 3 2.65 14.74 20.94
C ASP A 3 3.03 13.75 19.83
N LEU A 4 2.93 12.44 20.07
CA LEU A 4 3.30 11.43 19.08
C LEU A 4 2.25 11.32 17.98
N GLU A 5 0.97 11.31 18.34
CA GLU A 5 -0.12 11.28 17.36
C GLU A 5 -0.16 12.54 16.51
N GLU A 6 0.11 13.71 17.11
CA GLU A 6 0.21 14.96 16.35
C GLU A 6 1.42 14.93 15.41
N ALA A 7 2.58 14.45 15.87
CA ALA A 7 3.74 14.29 14.99
C ALA A 7 3.46 13.34 13.82
N ILE A 8 2.77 12.22 14.05
CA ILE A 8 2.36 11.29 12.98
C ILE A 8 1.43 11.98 11.98
N LYS A 9 0.45 12.77 12.45
CA LYS A 9 -0.44 13.52 11.57
C LYS A 9 0.31 14.54 10.71
N GLN A 10 1.26 15.26 11.29
CA GLN A 10 2.07 16.23 10.54
C GLN A 10 2.88 15.55 9.43
N VAL A 11 3.47 14.38 9.71
CA VAL A 11 4.15 13.58 8.67
C VAL A 11 3.18 13.09 7.60
N LEU A 12 2.01 12.56 8.00
CA LEU A 12 1.00 12.14 7.02
C LEU A 12 0.52 13.29 6.14
N LEU A 13 0.37 14.50 6.70
CA LEU A 13 -0.01 15.71 5.95
C LEU A 13 1.09 16.16 4.99
N SER A 14 2.37 16.09 5.39
CA SER A 14 3.49 16.46 4.52
C SER A 14 3.70 15.49 3.37
N GLU A 15 3.54 14.18 3.63
CA GLU A 15 3.73 13.12 2.64
C GLU A 15 2.50 12.90 1.74
N LYS A 16 1.32 13.38 2.17
CA LYS A 16 0.03 13.17 1.46
C LYS A 16 0.10 13.45 -0.05
N PRO A 17 0.69 14.56 -0.55
CA PRO A 17 0.75 14.82 -1.98
C PRO A 17 1.52 13.73 -2.76
N MET A 18 2.58 13.19 -2.18
CA MET A 18 3.35 12.09 -2.76
C MET A 18 2.52 10.80 -2.76
N PHE A 19 1.82 10.50 -1.67
CA PHE A 19 0.95 9.33 -1.57
C PHE A 19 -0.22 9.38 -2.55
N GLU A 20 -0.85 10.55 -2.72
CA GLU A 20 -1.91 10.76 -3.70
C GLU A 20 -1.39 10.60 -5.13
N THR A 21 -0.23 11.19 -5.45
CA THR A 21 0.42 11.03 -6.76
C THR A 21 0.72 9.57 -7.06
N LEU A 22 1.28 8.83 -6.10
CA LEU A 22 1.53 7.40 -6.24
C LEU A 22 0.20 6.66 -6.44
N TRP A 23 -0.79 6.89 -5.58
CA TRP A 23 -2.09 6.24 -5.67
C TRP A 23 -2.74 6.46 -7.03
N ASP A 24 -2.76 7.69 -7.54
CA ASP A 24 -3.39 8.02 -8.81
C ASP A 24 -2.68 7.40 -10.02
N SER A 25 -1.38 7.14 -9.91
CA SER A 25 -0.63 6.42 -10.96
C SER A 25 -0.97 4.93 -11.05
N LEU A 26 -1.59 4.34 -10.02
CA LEU A 26 -1.91 2.91 -9.96
C LEU A 26 -3.21 2.58 -10.71
N THR A 27 -3.17 1.47 -11.43
CA THR A 27 -4.36 0.85 -12.02
C THR A 27 -5.31 0.29 -10.95
N ALA A 28 -6.57 0.06 -11.30
CA ALA A 28 -7.57 -0.51 -10.38
C ALA A 28 -7.11 -1.82 -9.71
N ASN A 29 -6.54 -2.75 -10.47
CA ASN A 29 -6.04 -4.03 -9.93
C ASN A 29 -4.86 -3.82 -8.97
N GLN A 30 -3.96 -2.87 -9.26
CA GLN A 30 -2.86 -2.52 -8.36
C GLN A 30 -3.37 -1.90 -7.07
N LYS A 31 -4.37 -1.00 -7.16
CA LYS A 31 -5.04 -0.40 -5.99
C LYS A 31 -5.70 -1.46 -5.11
N MET A 32 -6.42 -2.42 -5.70
CA MET A 32 -7.04 -3.53 -4.96
C MET A 32 -6.00 -4.41 -4.25
N VAL A 33 -4.96 -4.83 -4.97
CA VAL A 33 -3.87 -5.63 -4.39
C VAL A 33 -3.15 -4.87 -3.28
N LEU A 34 -2.80 -3.60 -3.52
CA LEU A 34 -2.12 -2.78 -2.53
C LEU A 34 -2.95 -2.59 -1.26
N LYS A 35 -4.27 -2.34 -1.39
CA LYS A 35 -5.18 -2.29 -0.23
C LYS A 35 -5.21 -3.63 0.50
N SER A 36 -5.31 -4.77 -0.20
CA SER A 36 -5.28 -6.09 0.47
C SER A 36 -4.00 -6.29 1.30
N VAL A 37 -2.84 -5.89 0.77
CA VAL A 37 -1.57 -5.93 1.50
C VAL A 37 -1.59 -5.00 2.72
N ALA A 38 -2.13 -3.79 2.59
CA ALA A 38 -2.25 -2.85 3.71
C ALA A 38 -3.07 -3.45 4.87
N PHE A 39 -4.17 -4.15 4.55
CA PHE A 39 -5.05 -4.79 5.53
C PHE A 39 -4.58 -6.19 5.97
N GLU A 40 -3.38 -6.62 5.56
CA GLU A 40 -2.82 -7.95 5.86
C GLU A 40 -3.69 -9.12 5.37
N VAL A 41 -4.51 -8.87 4.34
CA VAL A 41 -5.30 -9.87 3.63
C VAL A 41 -4.47 -10.43 2.47
N SER A 42 -4.61 -11.73 2.21
CA SER A 42 -3.95 -12.36 1.06
C SER A 42 -4.47 -11.73 -0.24
N PRO A 43 -3.60 -11.18 -1.11
CA PRO A 43 -4.03 -10.61 -2.39
C PRO A 43 -4.65 -11.63 -3.34
N TYR A 44 -4.41 -12.92 -3.11
CA TYR A 44 -4.98 -14.01 -3.89
C TYR A 44 -6.42 -14.36 -3.47
N ASP A 45 -6.94 -13.73 -2.42
CA ASP A 45 -8.33 -13.88 -1.97
C ASP A 45 -9.26 -12.87 -2.65
N LEU A 46 -8.70 -11.96 -3.48
CA LEU A 46 -9.47 -10.98 -4.25
C LEU A 46 -10.22 -11.65 -5.41
N GLU A 47 -11.38 -11.10 -5.78
CA GLU A 47 -12.19 -11.54 -6.92
C GLU A 47 -11.61 -11.07 -8.28
N ILE A 48 -10.32 -11.32 -8.50
CA ILE A 48 -9.61 -11.08 -9.78
C ILE A 48 -8.73 -12.29 -10.10
N SER A 49 -8.30 -12.44 -11.36
CA SER A 49 -7.48 -13.59 -11.75
C SER A 49 -6.12 -13.62 -11.03
N ALA A 50 -5.62 -14.81 -10.73
CA ALA A 50 -4.29 -14.99 -10.11
C ALA A 50 -3.16 -14.35 -10.94
N GLY A 51 -3.30 -14.32 -12.27
CA GLY A 51 -2.38 -13.62 -13.17
C GLY A 51 -2.41 -12.10 -12.99
N SER A 52 -3.59 -11.52 -12.79
CA SER A 52 -3.75 -10.09 -12.46
C SER A 52 -3.13 -9.76 -11.10
N VAL A 53 -3.35 -10.61 -10.09
CA VAL A 53 -2.71 -10.45 -8.76
C VAL A 53 -1.20 -10.47 -8.89
N LYS A 54 -0.64 -11.47 -9.58
CA LYS A 54 0.81 -11.60 -9.78
C LYS A 54 1.39 -10.37 -10.50
N SER A 55 0.76 -9.94 -11.59
CA SER A 55 1.20 -8.76 -12.35
C SER A 55 1.17 -7.47 -11.51
N ALA A 56 0.14 -7.30 -10.68
CA ALA A 56 0.06 -6.17 -9.76
C ALA A 56 1.16 -6.22 -8.69
N LEU A 57 1.38 -7.37 -8.05
CA LEU A 57 2.46 -7.56 -7.07
C LEU A 57 3.84 -7.30 -7.67
N ASP A 58 4.13 -7.85 -8.85
CA ASP A 58 5.42 -7.67 -9.52
C ASP A 58 5.66 -6.19 -9.85
N LYS A 59 4.63 -5.46 -10.31
CA LYS A 59 4.73 -4.03 -10.58
C LYS A 59 4.93 -3.21 -9.31
N LEU A 60 4.12 -3.45 -8.27
CA LEU A 60 4.23 -2.73 -6.98
C LEU A 60 5.58 -2.95 -6.30
N ARG A 61 6.17 -4.15 -6.43
CA ARG A 61 7.53 -4.44 -5.98
C ARG A 61 8.59 -3.72 -6.82
N LYS A 62 8.41 -3.69 -8.14
CA LYS A 62 9.36 -3.05 -9.06
C LYS A 62 9.50 -1.54 -8.80
N ILE A 63 8.44 -0.89 -8.31
CA ILE A 63 8.45 0.53 -7.94
C ILE A 63 8.66 0.76 -6.43
N ASP A 64 9.15 -0.25 -5.71
CA ASP A 64 9.51 -0.19 -4.28
C ASP A 64 8.38 0.28 -3.35
N VAL A 65 7.12 -0.07 -3.67
CA VAL A 65 5.96 0.20 -2.81
C VAL A 65 5.71 -0.92 -1.82
N ILE A 66 5.93 -2.16 -2.27
CA ILE A 66 5.81 -3.35 -1.42
C ILE A 66 7.08 -4.19 -1.51
N GLU A 67 7.34 -4.94 -0.46
CA GLU A 67 8.35 -5.98 -0.41
C GLU A 67 7.73 -7.34 -0.11
N LYS A 68 8.49 -8.41 -0.35
CA LYS A 68 8.12 -9.76 0.07
C LYS A 68 9.05 -10.18 1.20
N VAL A 69 8.49 -10.33 2.39
CA VAL A 69 9.19 -10.83 3.58
C VAL A 69 8.66 -12.23 3.88
N ASP A 70 9.53 -13.22 3.78
CA ASP A 70 9.19 -14.64 3.84
C ASP A 70 8.08 -15.03 2.84
N LYS A 71 6.88 -15.30 3.36
CA LYS A 71 5.70 -15.74 2.61
C LYS A 71 4.64 -14.63 2.47
N ARG A 72 4.91 -13.41 2.95
CA ARG A 72 3.93 -12.32 2.97
C ARG A 72 4.46 -11.10 2.23
N TYR A 73 3.53 -10.33 1.69
CA TYR A 73 3.84 -9.00 1.17
C TYR A 73 3.62 -7.96 2.26
N LYS A 74 4.46 -6.93 2.27
CA LYS A 74 4.36 -5.79 3.19
C LYS A 74 4.55 -4.50 2.41
N ILE A 75 3.88 -3.44 2.84
CA ILE A 75 4.16 -2.09 2.35
C ILE A 75 5.45 -1.63 3.02
N ILE A 76 6.36 -1.06 2.22
CA ILE A 76 7.67 -0.63 2.68
C ILE A 76 7.56 0.59 3.61
N ASP A 77 6.76 1.59 3.22
CA ASP A 77 6.54 2.80 4.00
C ASP A 77 5.36 2.63 5.00
N PRO A 78 5.63 2.68 6.33
CA PRO A 78 4.58 2.56 7.34
C PRO A 78 3.58 3.73 7.35
N PHE A 79 3.98 4.94 6.96
CA PHE A 79 3.07 6.08 6.82
C PHE A 79 2.16 5.91 5.62
N PHE A 80 2.68 5.40 4.50
CA PHE A 80 1.84 5.07 3.35
C PHE A 80 0.84 3.95 3.67
N ALA A 81 1.28 2.91 4.39
CA ALA A 81 0.40 1.85 4.88
C ALA A 81 -0.71 2.40 5.80
N ARG A 82 -0.37 3.34 6.68
CA ARG A 82 -1.33 4.02 7.56
C ARG A 82 -2.30 4.89 6.78
N TRP A 83 -1.82 5.63 5.79
CA TRP A 83 -2.64 6.45 4.90
C TRP A 83 -3.65 5.60 4.12
N LEU A 84 -3.23 4.48 3.53
CA LEU A 84 -4.10 3.55 2.79
C LEU A 84 -5.24 2.95 3.65
N LYS A 85 -4.99 2.73 4.94
CA LYS A 85 -6.01 2.23 5.89
C LYS A 85 -7.09 3.28 6.21
N ASN A 86 -6.84 4.55 5.92
CA ASN A 86 -7.74 5.67 6.15
C ASN A 86 -8.33 6.26 4.84
N LEU A 87 -8.07 5.61 3.69
CA LEU A 87 -8.52 6.01 2.36
C LEU A 87 -9.79 5.27 1.91
#